data_AF-A0A1C4Y3E4-F1
#
_entry.id   AF-A0A1C4Y3E4-F1
#
_cell.length_a   1.000
_cell.length_b   1.000
_cell.length_c   1.000
_cell.angle_alpha   90.00
_cell.angle_beta   90.00
_cell.angle_gamma   90.00
#
_symmetry.space_group_name_H-M   'P 1'
#
loop_
_entity.id
_entity.type
_entity.pdbx_description
1 polymer ?
#
loop_
_entity_poly.entity_id
_entity_poly.type
_entity_poly.pdbx_seq_one_letter_code
_entity_poly.pdbx_strand_id
1 'polypeptide(L)'
;MRDEVRTFVIEQLEDMNYDVEGIDDETTLGPSGVDLESLALADLSVRVEDRYGLTFADDESEKLALMTVGEFTRMVADRVAGSTSDNR
;
A
#
# COMPACT_ATOMS: atom_id res chain seq x y z
N MET A 1 9.68 -9.30 0.41
CA MET A 1 8.97 -8.23 1.14
C MET A 1 8.33 -7.24 0.19
N ARG A 2 9.07 -6.48 -0.64
CA ARG A 2 8.43 -5.58 -1.64
C ARG A 2 7.46 -6.31 -2.57
N ASP A 3 7.87 -7.45 -3.14
CA ASP A 3 7.00 -8.26 -4.00
C ASP A 3 5.75 -8.77 -3.27
N GLU A 4 5.89 -9.18 -2.01
CA GLU A 4 4.77 -9.67 -1.19
C GLU A 4 3.76 -8.57 -0.87
N VAL A 5 4.24 -7.36 -0.53
CA VAL A 5 3.38 -6.19 -0.36
C VAL A 5 2.72 -5.81 -1.68
N ARG A 6 3.46 -5.83 -2.80
CA ARG A 6 2.91 -5.53 -4.14
C ARG A 6 1.79 -6.51 -4.48
N THR A 7 2.04 -7.82 -4.33
CA THR A 7 1.02 -8.86 -4.54
C THR A 7 -0.19 -8.61 -3.66
N PHE A 8 0.01 -8.32 -2.38
CA PHE A 8 -1.11 -8.05 -1.47
C PHE A 8 -1.96 -6.85 -1.91
N VAL A 9 -1.31 -5.74 -2.27
CA VAL A 9 -2.02 -4.54 -2.75
C VAL A 9 -2.83 -4.87 -3.99
N ILE A 10 -2.24 -5.60 -4.95
CA ILE A 10 -2.92 -6.05 -6.16
C ILE A 10 -4.11 -6.96 -5.82
N GLU A 11 -3.96 -7.90 -4.90
CA GLU A 11 -5.06 -8.75 -4.45
C GLU A 11 -6.19 -7.94 -3.80
N GLN A 12 -5.87 -6.91 -3.00
CA GLN A 12 -6.89 -6.05 -2.39
C GLN A 12 -7.61 -5.20 -3.43
N LEU A 13 -6.88 -4.69 -4.42
CA LEU A 13 -7.45 -3.95 -5.54
C LEU A 13 -8.39 -4.83 -6.37
N GLU A 14 -7.99 -6.05 -6.68
CA GLU A 14 -8.81 -7.02 -7.41
C GLU A 14 -10.08 -7.40 -6.61
N ASP A 15 -9.95 -7.61 -5.30
CA ASP A 15 -11.08 -7.86 -4.37
C ASP A 15 -12.08 -6.68 -4.36
N MET A 16 -11.57 -5.46 -4.52
CA MET A 16 -12.35 -4.24 -4.62
C MET A 16 -12.85 -3.94 -6.04
N ASN A 17 -12.64 -4.86 -6.99
CA ASN A 17 -13.04 -4.76 -8.39
C ASN A 17 -12.34 -3.60 -9.15
N TYR A 18 -11.09 -3.30 -8.78
CA TYR A 18 -10.21 -2.40 -9.52
C TYR A 18 -9.43 -3.14 -10.60
N ASP A 19 -9.09 -2.41 -11.67
CA ASP A 19 -8.25 -2.94 -12.74
C ASP A 19 -6.79 -2.92 -12.29
N VAL A 20 -6.21 -4.11 -12.15
CA VAL A 20 -4.82 -4.31 -11.74
C VAL A 20 -3.90 -4.68 -12.90
N GLU A 21 -4.44 -4.78 -14.11
CA GLU A 21 -3.69 -5.16 -15.29
C GLU A 21 -2.75 -4.03 -15.71
N GLY A 22 -1.44 -4.25 -15.56
CA GLY A 22 -0.42 -3.26 -15.91
C GLY A 22 -0.10 -2.25 -14.80
N ILE A 23 -0.52 -2.51 -13.55
CA ILE A 23 0.00 -1.75 -12.41
C ILE A 23 1.48 -2.12 -12.21
N ASP A 24 2.33 -1.12 -12.34
CA ASP A 24 3.76 -1.21 -12.06
C ASP A 24 4.19 -0.23 -10.96
N ASP A 25 5.46 -0.32 -10.58
CA ASP A 25 6.01 0.50 -9.50
C ASP A 25 6.01 2.00 -9.79
N GLU A 26 5.85 2.41 -11.06
CA GLU A 26 5.69 3.81 -11.47
C GLU A 26 4.23 4.29 -11.42
N THR A 27 3.27 3.39 -11.24
CA THR A 27 1.84 3.72 -11.18
C THR A 27 1.51 4.41 -9.85
N THR A 28 0.78 5.53 -9.89
CA THR A 28 0.33 6.25 -8.68
C THR A 28 -0.86 5.54 -8.02
N LEU A 29 -0.91 5.50 -6.68
CA LEU A 29 -2.05 4.88 -5.97
C LEU A 29 -3.34 5.71 -6.07
N GLY A 30 -3.23 7.04 -6.10
CA GLY A 30 -4.39 7.94 -6.17
C GLY A 30 -5.02 8.09 -7.56
N PRO A 31 -5.81 9.16 -7.77
CA PRO A 31 -6.61 9.39 -8.99
C PRO A 31 -5.81 9.52 -10.29
N SER A 32 -4.48 9.68 -10.20
CA SER A 32 -3.61 9.75 -11.38
C SER A 32 -3.12 8.38 -11.87
N GLY A 33 -3.37 7.30 -11.15
CA GLY A 33 -2.97 5.95 -11.54
C GLY A 33 -4.08 4.92 -11.31
N VAL A 34 -4.03 4.21 -10.18
CA VAL A 34 -5.00 3.15 -9.83
C VAL A 34 -6.41 3.70 -9.52
N ASP A 35 -6.52 5.02 -9.35
CA ASP A 35 -7.77 5.70 -9.05
C ASP A 35 -8.38 5.33 -7.70
N LEU A 36 -7.52 5.12 -6.68
CA LEU A 36 -8.02 4.86 -5.34
C LEU A 36 -8.62 6.13 -4.73
N GLU A 37 -9.92 6.06 -4.46
CA GLU A 37 -10.62 7.06 -3.66
C GLU A 37 -10.11 7.06 -2.21
N SER A 38 -10.33 8.16 -1.49
CA SER A 38 -9.91 8.29 -0.08
C SER A 38 -10.42 7.14 0.80
N LEU A 39 -11.62 6.62 0.52
CA LEU A 39 -12.17 5.46 1.24
C LEU A 39 -11.39 4.18 0.94
N ALA A 40 -11.01 3.96 -0.33
CA ALA A 40 -10.26 2.79 -0.75
C ALA A 40 -8.82 2.80 -0.19
N LEU A 41 -8.19 3.98 -0.16
CA LEU A 41 -6.89 4.17 0.48
C LEU A 41 -6.93 3.89 1.98
N ALA A 42 -7.96 4.39 2.67
CA ALA A 42 -8.14 4.13 4.10
C ALA A 42 -8.34 2.63 4.37
N ASP A 43 -9.20 1.97 3.60
CA ASP A 43 -9.45 0.52 3.73
C ASP A 43 -8.17 -0.30 3.45
N LEU A 44 -7.47 0.01 2.35
CA LEU A 44 -6.19 -0.63 2.01
C LEU A 44 -5.15 -0.44 3.13
N SER A 45 -5.04 0.77 3.68
CA SER A 45 -4.11 1.08 4.78
C SER A 45 -4.40 0.21 5.99
N VAL A 46 -5.66 0.15 6.43
CA VAL A 46 -6.09 -0.69 7.56
C VAL A 46 -5.79 -2.17 7.32
N ARG A 47 -6.04 -2.68 6.10
CA ARG A 47 -5.73 -4.07 5.75
C ARG A 47 -4.23 -4.36 5.76
N VAL A 48 -3.40 -3.41 5.30
CA VAL A 48 -1.92 -3.51 5.36
C VAL A 48 -1.45 -3.45 6.82
N GLU A 49 -1.99 -2.56 7.64
CA GLU A 49 -1.69 -2.47 9.08
C GLU A 49 -1.97 -3.77 9.80
N ASP A 50 -3.16 -4.36 9.60
CA ASP A 50 -3.55 -5.62 10.23
C ASP A 50 -2.68 -6.78 9.77
N ARG A 51 -2.43 -6.90 8.46
CA ARG A 51 -1.62 -8.00 7.89
C ARG A 51 -0.17 -7.95 8.35
N TYR A 52 0.42 -6.76 8.41
CA TYR A 52 1.85 -6.58 8.66
C TYR A 52 2.18 -6.07 10.08
N GLY A 53 1.18 -5.80 10.90
CA GLY A 53 1.35 -5.21 12.24
C GLY A 53 1.92 -3.79 12.18
N LEU A 54 1.56 -3.01 11.16
CA LEU A 54 2.02 -1.62 11.00
C LEU A 54 1.00 -0.63 11.58
N THR A 55 1.40 0.63 11.70
CA THR A 55 0.50 1.73 12.00
C THR A 55 0.78 2.89 11.06
N PHE A 56 -0.20 3.26 10.24
CA PHE A 56 -0.21 4.47 9.44
C PHE A 56 -0.90 5.58 10.23
N ALA A 57 -0.43 6.82 10.04
CA ALA A 57 -1.13 7.97 10.56
C ALA A 57 -2.32 8.33 9.64
N ASP A 58 -3.32 9.00 10.19
CA ASP A 58 -4.50 9.46 9.45
C ASP A 58 -4.11 10.32 8.22
N ASP A 59 -3.12 11.22 8.40
CA ASP A 59 -2.49 12.04 7.36
C ASP A 59 -1.63 11.25 6.34
N GLU A 60 -1.29 9.98 6.59
CA GLU A 60 -0.53 9.20 5.60
C GLU A 60 -1.40 8.87 4.39
N SER A 61 -2.73 8.72 4.55
CA SER A 61 -3.65 8.39 3.45
C SER A 61 -3.56 9.38 2.27
N GLU A 62 -3.48 10.67 2.56
CA GLU A 62 -3.26 11.73 1.56
C GLU A 62 -1.89 11.60 0.89
N LYS A 63 -0.86 11.22 1.65
CA LYS A 63 0.48 10.99 1.09
C LYS A 63 0.51 9.73 0.23
N LEU A 64 -0.18 8.67 0.63
CA LEU A 64 -0.28 7.43 -0.13
C LEU A 64 -0.87 7.71 -1.52
N ALA A 65 -1.90 8.56 -1.59
CA ALA A 65 -2.49 8.99 -2.86
C ALA A 65 -1.49 9.69 -3.80
N LEU A 66 -0.51 10.40 -3.23
CA LEU A 66 0.53 11.13 -3.96
C LEU A 66 1.73 10.25 -4.33
N MET A 67 1.84 9.06 -3.75
CA MET A 67 2.96 8.14 -3.96
C MET A 67 2.65 7.10 -5.02
N THR A 68 3.72 6.57 -5.60
CA THR A 68 3.65 5.42 -6.50
C THR A 68 3.51 4.10 -5.74
N VAL A 69 2.96 3.08 -6.39
CA VAL A 69 2.88 1.71 -5.88
C VAL A 69 4.28 1.20 -5.50
N GLY A 70 5.31 1.58 -6.26
CA GLY A 70 6.70 1.24 -5.96
C GLY A 70 7.21 1.86 -4.67
N GLU A 71 6.87 3.13 -4.43
CA GLU A 71 7.21 3.85 -3.20
C GLU A 71 6.43 3.32 -2.00
N PHE A 72 5.14 3.06 -2.16
CA PHE A 72 4.31 2.49 -1.10
C PHE A 72 4.79 1.11 -0.68
N THR A 73 4.94 0.19 -1.63
CA THR A 73 5.42 -1.17 -1.36
C THR A 73 6.80 -1.16 -0.72
N ARG A 74 7.67 -0.23 -1.12
CA ARG A 74 8.98 -0.01 -0.49
C ARG A 74 8.84 0.47 0.95
N MET A 75 8.01 1.48 1.20
CA MET A 75 7.78 2.04 2.53
C MET A 75 7.23 0.98 3.49
N VAL A 76 6.24 0.19 3.06
CA VAL A 76 5.70 -0.93 3.84
C VAL A 76 6.80 -1.95 4.10
N ALA A 77 7.51 -2.40 3.06
CA ALA A 77 8.57 -3.41 3.22
C ALA A 77 9.67 -2.94 4.18
N ASP A 78 10.06 -1.66 4.11
CA ASP A 78 11.06 -1.05 5.01
C ASP A 78 10.55 -1.00 6.45
N ARG A 79 9.30 -0.60 6.67
CA ARG A 79 8.66 -0.62 7.99
C ARG A 79 8.56 -2.04 8.57
N VAL A 80 8.14 -3.02 7.78
CA VAL A 80 8.07 -4.41 8.27
C VAL A 80 9.47 -4.96 8.58
N ALA A 81 10.47 -4.63 7.75
CA ALA A 81 11.85 -5.06 7.98
C ALA A 81 12.45 -4.38 9.21
N GLY A 82 12.17 -3.09 9.42
CA GLY A 82 12.60 -2.30 10.57
C GLY A 82 11.90 -2.69 11.87
N SER A 83 10.58 -2.92 11.84
CA SER A 83 9.79 -3.42 12.98
C SER A 83 10.22 -4.82 13.41
N THR A 84 10.69 -5.65 12.47
CA THR A 84 11.27 -6.97 12.80
C THR A 84 12.62 -6.85 13.54
N SER A 85 13.29 -5.69 13.46
CA SER A 85 14.61 -5.47 14.05
C SER A 85 14.59 -4.89 15.47
N ASP A 86 13.43 -4.51 16.02
CA ASP A 86 13.25 -4.05 17.41
C ASP A 86 12.61 -5.15 18.28
N ASN A 87 13.21 -6.34 18.29
CA ASN A 87 12.90 -7.37 19.30
C ASN A 87 14.08 -8.32 19.54
N ARG A 88 15.27 -7.77 19.87
CA ARG A 88 16.37 -8.57 20.39
C ARG A 88 17.24 -7.85 21.42
#